data_AF-A0A161N3I5-F1
#
_entry.id   AF-A0A161N3I5-F1
#
_cell.length_a   1.000
_cell.length_b   1.000
_cell.length_c   1.000
_cell.angle_alpha   90.00
_cell.angle_beta   90.00
_cell.angle_gamma   90.00
#
_symmetry.space_group_name_H-M   'P 1'
#
loop_
_entity.id
_entity.type
_entity.pdbx_description
1 polymer ?
#
loop_
_entity_poly.entity_id
_entity_poly.type
_entity_poly.pdbx_seq_one_letter_code
_entity_poly.pdbx_strand_id
1 'polypeptide(L)'
;SYESIFVPIITKVMETFQPSAVVLQCGADSLTGDRLGCFNLTVRGHGKCVEFVKKYNLPFLMVGGGGYTIRNVSRCWTYETSVALGTEIANELPYNDYFEYFGPDFKLHISPSNMANQNTPEYLEKIKTRLFENLRMLPHAPGVQVQAIPEDAVQDDSDEEDEKVNPDERLPQAAQDKRVSGDNEFSESEDEGEGGRRDNRNYNK
;
A
#
# COMPACT_ATOMS: atom_id res chain seq x y z
N SER A 1 -2.46 -21.58 13.14
CA SER A 1 -3.75 -20.96 13.49
C SER A 1 -4.28 -20.05 12.39
N TYR A 2 -3.54 -19.03 11.95
CA TYR A 2 -4.05 -18.09 10.95
C TYR A 2 -4.28 -18.73 9.57
N GLU A 3 -3.29 -19.45 9.04
CA GLU A 3 -3.39 -20.16 7.76
C GLU A 3 -4.56 -21.18 7.74
N SER A 4 -4.78 -21.90 8.85
CA SER A 4 -5.84 -22.92 8.95
C SER A 4 -7.26 -22.37 8.92
N ILE A 5 -7.45 -21.06 9.18
CA ILE A 5 -8.75 -20.40 9.02
C ILE A 5 -8.81 -19.59 7.73
N PHE A 6 -7.72 -18.93 7.35
CA PHE A 6 -7.66 -18.08 6.16
C PHE A 6 -7.94 -18.87 4.89
N VAL A 7 -7.22 -19.98 4.69
CA VAL A 7 -7.34 -20.79 3.46
C VAL A 7 -8.79 -21.29 3.27
N PRO A 8 -9.43 -21.99 4.22
CA PRO A 8 -10.80 -22.47 4.02
C PRO A 8 -11.83 -21.35 3.82
N ILE A 9 -11.71 -20.23 4.54
CA ILE A 9 -12.64 -19.11 4.44
C ILE A 9 -12.53 -18.47 3.06
N ILE A 10 -11.31 -18.14 2.62
CA ILE A 10 -11.09 -17.52 1.32
C ILE A 10 -11.45 -18.48 0.17
N THR A 11 -11.18 -19.78 0.28
CA THR A 11 -11.70 -20.77 -0.68
C THR A 11 -13.21 -20.66 -0.82
N LYS A 12 -13.94 -20.65 0.30
CA LYS A 12 -15.41 -20.54 0.29
C LYS A 12 -15.89 -19.21 -0.30
N VAL A 13 -15.19 -18.11 -0.01
CA VAL A 13 -15.48 -16.79 -0.59
C VAL A 13 -15.31 -16.83 -2.11
N MET A 14 -14.20 -17.38 -2.62
CA MET A 14 -13.96 -17.47 -4.06
C MET A 14 -15.00 -18.36 -4.77
N GLU A 15 -15.39 -19.48 -4.16
CA GLU A 15 -16.41 -20.39 -4.70
C GLU A 15 -17.80 -19.73 -4.80
N THR A 16 -18.20 -18.99 -3.77
CA THR A 16 -19.56 -18.43 -3.66
C THR A 16 -19.69 -17.07 -4.34
N PHE A 17 -18.75 -16.15 -4.06
CA PHE A 17 -18.79 -14.78 -4.55
C PHE A 17 -18.34 -14.68 -6.02
N GLN A 18 -17.45 -15.58 -6.46
CA GLN A 18 -16.89 -15.61 -7.82
C GLN A 18 -16.42 -14.23 -8.31
N PRO A 19 -15.46 -13.60 -7.60
CA PRO A 19 -14.97 -12.28 -8.00
C PRO A 19 -14.26 -12.34 -9.35
N SER A 20 -14.35 -11.25 -10.11
CA SER A 20 -13.59 -11.03 -11.35
C SER A 20 -12.25 -10.31 -11.12
N ALA A 21 -12.05 -9.73 -9.94
CA ALA A 21 -10.81 -9.05 -9.52
C ALA A 21 -10.69 -9.11 -7.99
N VAL A 22 -9.47 -9.01 -7.48
CA VAL A 22 -9.18 -9.09 -6.04
C VAL A 22 -8.31 -7.91 -5.61
N VAL A 23 -8.73 -7.22 -4.56
CA VAL A 23 -7.91 -6.25 -3.84
C VAL A 23 -7.53 -6.87 -2.50
N LEU A 24 -6.22 -7.05 -2.26
CA LEU A 24 -5.69 -7.55 -0.99
C LEU A 24 -4.96 -6.45 -0.25
N GLN A 25 -5.49 -6.11 0.91
CA GLN A 25 -4.85 -5.19 1.85
C GLN A 25 -3.84 -5.97 2.70
N CYS A 26 -2.56 -5.63 2.54
CA CYS A 26 -1.40 -6.26 3.17
C CYS A 26 -0.93 -5.46 4.39
N GLY A 27 -1.83 -5.24 5.36
CA GLY A 27 -1.51 -4.58 6.62
C GLY A 27 -0.45 -5.34 7.41
N ALA A 28 0.68 -4.69 7.69
CA ALA A 28 1.83 -5.26 8.38
C ALA A 28 1.77 -5.09 9.91
N ASP A 29 0.72 -4.46 10.45
CA ASP A 29 0.46 -4.36 11.90
C ASP A 29 0.05 -5.72 12.52
N SER A 30 -0.33 -6.69 11.71
CA SER A 30 -0.57 -8.07 12.16
C SER A 30 0.71 -8.90 12.42
N LEU A 31 1.88 -8.34 12.15
CA LEU A 31 3.17 -9.00 12.40
C LEU A 31 3.53 -9.03 13.89
N THR A 32 4.35 -10.02 14.24
CA THR A 32 4.94 -10.13 15.57
C THR A 32 5.85 -8.95 15.88
N GLY A 33 5.71 -8.41 17.10
CA GLY A 33 6.50 -7.26 17.55
C GLY A 33 6.12 -5.93 16.89
N ASP A 34 4.91 -5.82 16.34
CA ASP A 34 4.35 -4.52 15.98
C ASP A 34 4.12 -3.64 17.23
N ARG A 35 4.15 -2.31 17.06
CA ARG A 35 3.96 -1.38 18.19
C ARG A 35 2.51 -1.28 18.66
N LEU A 36 1.54 -1.45 17.76
CA LEU A 36 0.11 -1.36 18.08
C LEU A 36 -0.58 -2.72 17.96
N GLY A 37 -0.16 -3.55 17.02
CA GLY A 37 -0.70 -4.89 16.82
C GLY A 37 -0.28 -5.88 17.90
N CYS A 38 -1.19 -6.80 18.23
CA CYS A 38 -1.01 -7.82 19.26
C CYS A 38 -0.96 -9.25 18.69
N PHE A 39 -0.72 -9.39 17.39
CA PHE A 39 -0.59 -10.68 16.73
C PHE A 39 0.85 -11.20 16.78
N ASN A 40 1.01 -12.47 16.39
CA ASN A 40 2.30 -13.16 16.41
C ASN A 40 2.64 -13.78 15.03
N LEU A 41 2.28 -13.10 13.93
CA LEU A 41 2.58 -13.57 12.57
C LEU A 41 4.02 -13.23 12.18
N THR A 42 4.65 -14.13 11.43
CA THR A 42 5.94 -13.85 10.80
C THR A 42 5.73 -13.31 9.38
N VAL A 43 6.76 -12.70 8.81
CA VAL A 43 6.77 -12.25 7.40
C VAL A 43 6.40 -13.41 6.45
N ARG A 44 6.88 -14.64 6.71
CA ARG A 44 6.50 -15.82 5.91
C ARG A 44 5.03 -16.17 6.08
N GLY A 45 4.53 -16.19 7.31
CA GLY A 45 3.14 -16.52 7.59
C GLY A 45 2.16 -15.52 6.98
N HIS A 46 2.55 -14.25 6.96
CA HIS A 46 1.80 -13.18 6.31
C HIS A 46 1.84 -13.32 4.78
N GLY A 47 3.03 -13.48 4.19
CA GLY A 47 3.21 -13.68 2.75
C GLY A 47 2.52 -14.93 2.17
N LYS A 48 2.27 -15.98 2.98
CA LYS A 48 1.44 -17.12 2.57
C LYS A 48 0.01 -16.72 2.18
N CYS A 49 -0.53 -15.66 2.77
CA CYS A 49 -1.86 -15.16 2.40
C CYS A 49 -1.85 -14.60 0.97
N VAL A 50 -0.83 -13.81 0.64
CA VAL A 50 -0.59 -13.31 -0.72
C VAL A 50 -0.39 -14.47 -1.70
N GLU A 51 0.46 -15.44 -1.34
CA GLU A 51 0.74 -16.62 -2.17
C GLU A 51 -0.54 -17.41 -2.46
N PHE A 52 -1.41 -17.57 -1.46
CA PHE A 52 -2.68 -18.27 -1.61
C PHE A 52 -3.66 -17.55 -2.54
N VAL A 53 -3.84 -16.24 -2.35
CA VAL A 53 -4.76 -15.43 -3.17
C VAL A 53 -4.26 -15.34 -4.61
N LYS A 54 -2.95 -15.21 -4.82
CA LYS A 54 -2.33 -15.18 -6.15
C LYS A 54 -2.63 -16.44 -6.98
N LYS A 55 -2.79 -17.60 -6.36
CA LYS A 55 -3.07 -18.89 -7.06
C LYS A 55 -4.38 -18.90 -7.84
N TYR A 56 -5.31 -17.99 -7.56
CA TYR A 56 -6.58 -17.87 -8.29
C TYR A 56 -6.44 -17.22 -9.68
N ASN A 57 -5.28 -16.61 -9.99
CA ASN A 57 -4.99 -16.01 -11.31
C ASN A 57 -6.03 -14.99 -11.79
N LEU A 58 -6.58 -14.20 -10.85
CA LEU A 58 -7.45 -13.06 -11.14
C LEU A 58 -6.63 -11.76 -11.21
N PRO A 59 -7.14 -10.70 -11.87
CA PRO A 59 -6.65 -9.34 -11.69
C PRO A 59 -6.47 -9.02 -10.20
N PHE A 60 -5.24 -8.71 -9.81
CA PHE A 60 -4.82 -8.69 -8.41
C PHE A 60 -4.14 -7.37 -8.07
N LEU A 61 -4.75 -6.61 -7.15
CA LEU A 61 -4.20 -5.37 -6.62
C LEU A 61 -3.79 -5.57 -5.17
N MET A 62 -2.50 -5.40 -4.89
CA MET A 62 -1.97 -5.42 -3.53
C MET A 62 -1.80 -3.98 -3.03
N VAL A 63 -2.32 -3.70 -1.85
CA VAL A 63 -2.19 -2.39 -1.20
C VAL A 63 -1.58 -2.56 0.19
N GLY A 64 -0.87 -1.53 0.67
CA GLY A 64 -0.31 -1.53 2.02
C GLY A 64 -1.38 -1.27 3.09
N GLY A 65 -1.01 -0.55 4.14
CA GLY A 65 -1.89 -0.08 5.20
C GLY A 65 -1.15 0.03 6.53
N GLY A 66 -1.77 -0.41 7.62
CA GLY A 66 -1.18 -0.33 8.96
C GLY A 66 0.17 -1.07 9.09
N GLY A 67 0.99 -0.62 10.03
CA GLY A 67 2.32 -1.18 10.29
C GLY A 67 3.20 -0.17 11.02
N TYR A 68 3.46 -0.42 12.31
CA TYR A 68 3.99 0.60 13.23
C TYR A 68 5.40 0.26 13.73
N THR A 69 5.86 -0.98 13.52
CA THR A 69 7.29 -1.32 13.54
C THR A 69 7.86 -1.25 12.12
N ILE A 70 8.26 -0.04 11.68
CA ILE A 70 8.65 0.26 10.28
C ILE A 70 9.68 -0.68 9.66
N ARG A 71 10.60 -1.24 10.46
CA ARG A 71 11.62 -2.20 10.01
C ARG A 71 11.01 -3.55 9.60
N ASN A 72 9.92 -3.94 10.25
CA ASN A 72 9.19 -5.16 9.91
C ASN A 72 8.23 -4.91 8.75
N VAL A 73 7.70 -3.68 8.63
CA VAL A 73 6.90 -3.26 7.47
C VAL A 73 7.72 -3.38 6.18
N SER A 74 8.92 -2.81 6.16
CA SER A 74 9.80 -2.90 4.99
C SER A 74 10.17 -4.35 4.65
N ARG A 75 10.48 -5.18 5.65
CA ARG A 75 10.69 -6.63 5.46
C ARG A 75 9.47 -7.33 4.85
N CYS A 76 8.27 -7.03 5.36
CA CYS A 76 7.03 -7.66 4.94
C CYS A 76 6.71 -7.34 3.48
N TRP A 77 6.61 -6.07 3.14
CA TRP A 77 6.25 -5.65 1.79
C TRP A 77 7.32 -6.02 0.76
N THR A 78 8.61 -6.01 1.13
CA THR A 78 9.69 -6.53 0.27
C THR A 78 9.48 -8.01 -0.03
N TYR A 79 9.18 -8.83 0.99
CA TYR A 79 8.94 -10.25 0.80
C TYR A 79 7.64 -10.54 0.04
N GLU A 80 6.55 -9.84 0.36
CA GLU A 80 5.28 -9.99 -0.35
C GLU A 80 5.39 -9.58 -1.83
N THR A 81 6.21 -8.58 -2.14
CA THR A 81 6.53 -8.22 -3.54
C THR A 81 7.26 -9.36 -4.23
N SER A 82 8.21 -10.04 -3.56
CA SER A 82 8.88 -11.21 -4.13
C SER A 82 7.90 -12.36 -4.38
N VAL A 83 6.92 -12.56 -3.48
CA VAL A 83 5.83 -13.53 -3.66
C VAL A 83 4.95 -13.15 -4.86
N ALA A 84 4.62 -11.87 -5.01
CA ALA A 84 3.87 -11.34 -6.15
C ALA A 84 4.60 -11.55 -7.48
N LEU A 85 5.93 -11.40 -7.50
CA LEU A 85 6.78 -11.69 -8.66
C LEU A 85 7.05 -13.18 -8.87
N GLY A 86 6.80 -14.03 -7.86
CA GLY A 86 7.12 -15.46 -7.92
C GLY A 86 8.62 -15.72 -7.87
N THR A 87 9.38 -14.83 -7.23
CA THR A 87 10.83 -14.90 -7.11
C THR A 87 11.23 -15.14 -5.67
N GLU A 88 12.12 -16.12 -5.45
CA GLU A 88 12.75 -16.31 -4.15
C GLU A 88 13.85 -15.27 -3.93
N ILE A 89 13.93 -14.75 -2.71
CA ILE A 89 14.94 -13.78 -2.28
C ILE A 89 15.68 -14.31 -1.06
N ALA A 90 16.95 -13.94 -0.95
CA ALA A 90 17.80 -14.36 0.16
C ALA A 90 17.29 -13.80 1.50
N ASN A 91 17.57 -14.52 2.59
CA ASN A 91 17.28 -14.02 3.93
C ASN A 91 18.29 -12.96 4.39
N GLU A 92 19.48 -12.92 3.78
CA GLU A 92 20.46 -11.86 4.01
C GLU A 92 19.99 -10.56 3.35
N LEU A 93 19.89 -9.48 4.12
CA LEU A 93 19.52 -8.19 3.54
C LEU A 93 20.68 -7.64 2.70
N PRO A 94 20.41 -7.13 1.49
CA PRO A 94 21.41 -6.38 0.74
C PRO A 94 21.71 -5.04 1.42
N TYR A 95 22.92 -4.53 1.21
CA TYR A 95 23.26 -3.18 1.65
C TYR A 95 22.34 -2.15 1.00
N ASN A 96 21.90 -1.17 1.79
CA ASN A 96 21.02 -0.08 1.39
C ASN A 96 21.21 1.10 2.36
N ASP A 97 20.68 2.27 2.02
CA ASP A 97 20.85 3.50 2.80
C ASP A 97 20.32 3.41 4.24
N TYR A 98 19.45 2.43 4.52
CA TYR A 98 18.84 2.20 5.82
C TYR A 98 19.33 0.90 6.48
N PHE A 99 20.45 0.33 6.03
CA PHE A 99 20.90 -1.00 6.44
C PHE A 99 21.05 -1.14 7.96
N GLU A 100 21.55 -0.10 8.63
CA GLU A 100 21.77 -0.07 10.08
C GLU A 100 20.47 -0.22 10.88
N TYR A 101 19.31 0.12 10.30
CA TYR A 101 18.02 -0.03 10.98
C TYR A 101 17.74 -1.51 11.28
N PHE A 102 18.20 -2.43 10.43
CA PHE A 102 17.92 -3.86 10.50
C PHE A 102 18.84 -4.65 11.44
N GLY A 103 19.70 -3.96 12.19
CA GLY A 103 20.54 -4.60 13.21
C GLY A 103 19.73 -5.20 14.38
N PRO A 104 20.28 -6.20 15.07
CA PRO A 104 21.65 -6.72 14.92
C PRO A 104 21.80 -7.88 13.92
N ASP A 105 20.70 -8.43 13.43
CA ASP A 105 20.68 -9.68 12.66
C ASP A 105 20.79 -9.47 11.15
N PHE A 106 20.37 -8.31 10.64
CA PHE A 106 20.40 -7.95 9.22
C PHE A 106 19.71 -8.99 8.32
N LYS A 107 18.66 -9.65 8.84
CA LYS A 107 17.86 -10.63 8.11
C LYS A 107 16.52 -10.07 7.67
N LEU A 108 15.97 -10.66 6.60
CA LEU A 108 14.64 -10.39 6.09
C LEU A 108 13.54 -10.97 6.98
N HIS A 109 13.70 -12.23 7.42
CA HIS A 109 12.65 -12.94 8.14
C HIS A 109 12.73 -12.75 9.65
N ILE A 110 11.57 -12.50 10.24
CA ILE A 110 11.38 -12.40 11.70
C ILE A 110 10.86 -13.71 12.29
N SER A 111 11.26 -13.99 13.52
CA SER A 111 10.79 -15.13 14.31
C SER A 111 9.60 -14.75 15.20
N PRO A 112 8.66 -15.67 15.47
CA PRO A 112 7.57 -15.41 16.39
C PRO A 112 8.11 -15.22 17.82
N SER A 113 7.40 -14.43 18.62
CA SER A 113 7.67 -14.28 20.05
C SER A 113 7.09 -15.44 20.86
N ASN A 114 7.42 -15.51 22.15
CA ASN A 114 6.83 -16.44 23.12
C ASN A 114 5.41 -16.06 23.58
N MET A 115 4.77 -15.09 22.92
CA MET A 115 3.40 -14.68 23.21
C MET A 115 2.44 -15.87 23.07
N ALA A 116 1.69 -16.15 24.13
CA ALA A 116 0.71 -17.23 24.15
C ALA A 116 -0.44 -16.96 23.16
N ASN A 117 -0.72 -17.91 22.29
CA ASN A 117 -1.88 -17.83 21.42
C ASN A 117 -3.16 -18.11 22.21
N GLN A 118 -3.97 -17.08 22.47
CA GLN A 118 -5.25 -17.19 23.17
C GLN A 118 -6.40 -17.70 22.29
N ASN A 119 -6.16 -17.88 20.99
CA ASN A 119 -7.15 -18.42 20.06
C ASN A 119 -7.12 -19.95 20.13
N THR A 120 -8.04 -20.54 20.90
CA THR A 120 -8.18 -22.00 20.97
C THR A 120 -8.73 -22.57 19.67
N PRO A 121 -8.43 -23.83 19.32
CA PRO A 121 -8.98 -24.47 18.13
C PRO A 121 -10.52 -24.44 18.11
N GLU A 122 -11.17 -24.70 19.24
CA GLU A 122 -12.64 -24.74 19.36
C GLU A 122 -13.26 -23.37 19.08
N TYR A 123 -12.63 -22.30 19.57
CA TYR A 123 -13.05 -20.92 19.31
C TYR A 123 -12.98 -20.61 17.81
N LEU A 124 -11.87 -20.96 17.16
CA LEU A 124 -11.67 -20.72 15.73
C LEU A 124 -12.64 -21.52 14.87
N GLU A 125 -12.88 -22.79 15.20
CA GLU A 125 -13.83 -23.64 14.49
C GLU A 125 -15.28 -23.13 14.61
N LYS A 126 -15.67 -22.63 15.80
CA LYS A 126 -16.98 -22.03 16.01
C LYS A 126 -17.19 -20.79 15.12
N ILE A 127 -16.19 -19.91 15.02
CA ILE A 127 -16.26 -18.74 14.14
C ILE A 127 -16.29 -19.14 12.67
N LYS A 128 -15.40 -20.06 12.27
CA LYS A 128 -15.34 -20.55 10.89
C LYS A 128 -16.68 -21.14 10.45
N THR A 129 -17.32 -21.95 11.29
CA THR A 129 -18.64 -22.54 11.01
C THR A 129 -19.70 -21.47 10.77
N ARG A 130 -19.77 -20.45 11.64
CA ARG A 130 -20.71 -19.33 11.49
C ARG A 130 -20.46 -18.52 10.20
N LEU A 131 -19.21 -18.30 9.84
CA LEU A 131 -18.87 -17.63 8.58
C LEU A 131 -19.29 -18.45 7.36
N PHE A 132 -19.14 -19.77 7.41
CA PHE A 132 -19.59 -20.66 6.34
C PHE A 132 -21.11 -20.64 6.17
N GLU A 133 -21.86 -20.57 7.28
CA GLU A 133 -23.32 -20.39 7.22
C GLU A 133 -23.71 -19.07 6.58
N ASN A 134 -23.04 -17.97 6.93
CA ASN A 134 -23.28 -16.67 6.32
C ASN A 134 -22.99 -16.69 4.81
N LEU A 135 -21.88 -17.31 4.39
CA LEU A 135 -21.53 -17.42 2.97
C LEU A 135 -22.54 -18.25 2.18
N ARG A 136 -23.17 -19.27 2.79
CA ARG A 136 -24.24 -20.05 2.13
C ARG A 136 -25.49 -19.23 1.79
N MET A 137 -25.73 -18.12 2.50
CA MET A 137 -26.91 -17.28 2.30
C MET A 137 -26.76 -16.30 1.13
N LEU A 138 -25.55 -16.13 0.58
CA LEU A 138 -25.34 -15.27 -0.57
C LEU A 138 -25.87 -15.95 -1.85
N PRO A 139 -26.60 -15.23 -2.72
CA PRO A 139 -26.91 -15.71 -4.05
C PRO A 139 -25.58 -15.91 -4.80
N HIS A 140 -25.40 -17.07 -5.42
CA HIS A 140 -24.18 -17.40 -6.15
C HIS A 140 -23.96 -16.36 -7.27
N ALA A 141 -22.76 -15.76 -7.31
CA ALA A 141 -22.34 -14.74 -8.28
C ALA A 141 -23.31 -13.55 -8.42
N PRO A 142 -23.33 -12.60 -7.45
CA PRO A 142 -24.08 -11.36 -7.60
C PRO A 142 -23.49 -10.53 -8.73
N GLY A 143 -24.08 -10.61 -9.93
CA GLY A 143 -23.69 -9.76 -11.05
C GLY A 143 -24.01 -8.30 -10.73
N VAL A 144 -23.00 -7.53 -10.36
CA VAL A 144 -23.11 -6.07 -10.28
C VAL A 144 -22.87 -5.53 -11.69
N GLN A 145 -23.91 -4.98 -12.30
CA GLN A 145 -23.78 -4.32 -13.59
C GLN A 145 -22.87 -3.09 -13.40
N VAL A 146 -21.73 -3.07 -14.08
CA VAL A 146 -20.84 -1.89 -14.10
C VAL A 146 -21.64 -0.77 -14.74
N GLN A 147 -22.05 0.21 -13.93
CA GLN A 147 -22.63 1.44 -14.45
C GLN A 147 -21.49 2.34 -14.90
N ALA A 148 -21.62 2.91 -16.10
CA ALA A 148 -20.71 3.95 -16.53
C ALA A 148 -20.77 5.08 -15.49
N ILE A 149 -19.61 5.46 -14.96
CA ILE A 149 -19.48 6.64 -14.13
C ILE A 149 -19.88 7.81 -15.06
N PRO A 150 -20.85 8.67 -14.68
CA PRO A 150 -21.11 9.90 -15.42
C PRO A 150 -19.79 10.66 -15.61
N GLU A 151 -19.59 11.30 -16.75
CA GLU A 151 -18.46 12.20 -16.92
C GLU A 151 -18.43 13.17 -15.73
N ASP A 152 -17.28 13.28 -15.07
CA ASP A 152 -17.11 14.20 -13.96
C ASP A 152 -17.55 15.59 -14.42
N ALA A 153 -18.42 16.26 -13.65
CA ALA A 153 -19.09 17.50 -14.04
C ALA A 153 -18.13 18.70 -14.19
N VAL A 154 -16.83 18.47 -14.08
CA VAL A 154 -15.79 19.47 -14.32
C VAL A 154 -15.18 19.13 -15.67
N GLN A 155 -15.75 19.73 -16.73
CA GLN A 155 -14.95 19.97 -17.93
C GLN A 155 -13.82 20.88 -17.48
N ASP A 156 -12.62 20.30 -17.36
CA ASP A 156 -11.43 21.09 -17.13
C ASP A 156 -11.06 21.75 -18.46
N ASP A 157 -11.77 22.83 -18.79
CA ASP A 157 -11.42 23.71 -19.91
C ASP A 157 -10.09 24.45 -19.64
N SER A 158 -9.40 24.22 -18.51
CA SER A 158 -8.15 24.90 -18.18
C SER A 158 -6.92 24.32 -18.91
N ASP A 159 -6.92 23.04 -19.26
CA ASP A 159 -5.78 22.40 -19.92
C ASP A 159 -5.64 22.79 -21.40
N GLU A 160 -6.71 23.18 -22.09
CA GLU A 160 -6.64 23.54 -23.52
C GLU A 160 -6.16 24.98 -23.78
N GLU A 161 -6.25 25.88 -22.78
CA GLU A 161 -5.80 27.27 -22.91
C GLU A 161 -4.34 27.47 -22.47
N ASP A 162 -3.86 26.72 -21.47
CA ASP A 162 -2.49 26.88 -20.95
C ASP A 162 -1.41 26.29 -21.87
N GLU A 163 -1.70 25.26 -22.67
CA GLU A 163 -0.74 24.67 -23.61
C GLU A 163 -0.46 25.52 -24.88
N LYS A 164 -1.20 26.62 -25.10
CA LYS A 164 -1.08 27.48 -26.31
C LYS A 164 -0.52 28.87 -26.05
N VAL A 165 0.04 29.13 -24.87
CA VAL A 165 0.60 30.45 -24.55
C VAL A 165 2.07 30.50 -24.95
N ASN A 166 2.42 31.47 -25.80
CA ASN A 166 3.81 31.75 -26.13
C ASN A 166 4.57 32.20 -24.86
N PRO A 167 5.67 31.54 -24.45
CA PRO A 167 6.39 31.88 -23.22
C PRO A 167 6.95 33.32 -23.20
N ASP A 168 7.08 33.96 -24.37
CA ASP A 168 7.53 35.37 -24.48
C ASP A 168 6.38 36.40 -24.36
N GLU A 169 5.13 35.97 -24.25
CA GLU A 169 3.97 36.86 -24.11
C GLU A 169 3.43 36.91 -22.68
N ARG A 170 3.23 38.13 -22.17
CA ARG A 170 2.72 38.34 -20.81
C ARG A 170 1.28 37.83 -20.70
N LEU A 171 1.08 36.87 -19.78
CA LEU A 171 -0.25 36.36 -19.44
C LEU A 171 -1.19 37.49 -18.95
N PRO A 172 -2.48 37.45 -19.32
CA PRO A 172 -3.49 38.36 -18.79
C PRO A 172 -3.61 38.27 -17.26
N GLN A 173 -3.83 39.39 -16.58
CA GLN A 173 -3.96 39.47 -15.11
C GLN A 173 -5.00 38.46 -14.57
N ALA A 174 -6.12 38.28 -15.27
CA ALA A 174 -7.18 37.36 -14.88
C ALA A 174 -6.76 35.87 -14.89
N ALA A 175 -5.75 35.50 -15.68
CA ALA A 175 -5.19 34.15 -15.70
C ALA A 175 -4.18 33.94 -14.56
N GLN A 176 -3.42 34.97 -14.21
CA GLN A 176 -2.52 34.96 -13.05
C GLN A 176 -3.31 34.84 -11.74
N ASP A 177 -4.42 35.58 -11.61
CA ASP A 177 -5.25 35.61 -10.40
C ASP A 177 -5.98 34.26 -10.14
N LYS A 178 -6.10 33.39 -11.15
CA LYS A 178 -6.66 32.03 -11.00
C LYS A 178 -5.63 31.01 -10.49
N ARG A 179 -4.33 31.29 -10.58
CA ARG A 179 -3.29 30.38 -10.09
C ARG A 179 -3.22 30.46 -8.57
N VAL A 180 -3.55 29.36 -7.90
CA VAL A 180 -3.46 29.24 -6.45
C VAL A 180 -2.15 28.52 -6.11
N SER A 181 -1.16 29.23 -5.60
CA SER A 181 0.07 28.61 -5.06
C SER A 181 -0.17 28.21 -3.61
N GLY A 182 0.05 26.94 -3.28
CA GLY A 182 -0.11 26.44 -1.91
C GLY A 182 1.13 26.76 -1.06
N ASP A 183 0.93 27.12 0.22
CA ASP A 183 2.02 27.48 1.16
C ASP A 183 3.13 26.41 1.34
N ASN A 184 2.91 25.17 0.86
CA ASN A 184 3.86 24.05 0.93
C ASN A 184 4.58 23.75 -0.40
N GLU A 185 4.31 24.51 -1.46
CA GLU A 185 5.02 24.33 -2.73
C GLU A 185 6.34 25.11 -2.70
N PHE A 186 7.45 24.37 -2.58
CA PHE A 186 8.76 24.94 -2.87
C PHE A 186 8.83 25.23 -4.37
N SER A 187 8.75 26.51 -4.75
CA SER A 187 8.93 26.95 -6.13
C SER A 187 10.35 26.59 -6.60
N GLU A 188 10.44 25.64 -7.54
CA GLU A 188 11.61 25.50 -8.40
C GLU A 188 11.52 26.59 -9.47
N SER A 189 12.17 27.74 -9.21
CA SER A 189 12.54 28.79 -10.16
C SER A 189 11.42 29.43 -10.99
N GLU A 190 11.17 30.73 -10.76
CA GLU A 190 11.16 31.80 -11.78
C GLU A 190 10.59 33.15 -11.26
N ASP A 191 10.17 33.24 -10.00
CA ASP A 191 9.76 34.52 -9.39
C ASP A 191 10.93 35.29 -8.74
N GLU A 192 12.03 35.45 -9.48
CA GLU A 192 13.06 36.46 -9.14
C GLU A 192 12.60 37.83 -9.68
N GLY A 193 11.76 38.50 -8.90
CA GLY A 193 11.48 39.93 -9.08
C GLY A 193 12.77 40.75 -9.11
N GLU A 194 12.72 41.89 -9.79
CA GLU A 194 13.82 42.87 -9.97
C GLU A 194 14.42 43.34 -8.63
N GLY A 195 15.32 42.54 -8.08
CA GLY A 195 15.93 42.75 -6.77
C GLY A 195 17.30 42.09 -6.74
N GLY A 196 18.27 42.75 -7.38
CA GLY A 196 19.58 42.20 -7.69
C GLY A 196 20.27 41.41 -6.57
N ARG A 197 20.89 40.30 -6.98
CA ARG A 197 21.82 39.47 -6.21
C ARG A 197 22.75 40.32 -5.34
N ARG A 198 22.64 40.22 -4.01
CA ARG A 198 23.72 40.56 -3.09
C ARG A 198 24.43 39.29 -2.65
N ASP A 199 25.23 38.74 -3.56
CA ASP A 199 26.31 37.82 -3.18
C ASP A 199 27.50 38.67 -2.73
N ASN A 200 27.51 39.06 -1.45
CA ASN A 200 28.67 39.73 -0.84
C ASN A 200 29.44 38.70 0.00
N ARG A 201 30.14 37.77 -0.66
CA ARG A 201 31.24 37.04 -0.03
C ARG A 201 32.50 37.89 -0.13
N ASN A 202 32.81 38.59 0.95
CA ASN A 202 34.06 39.33 1.07
C ASN A 202 35.19 38.33 1.37
N TYR A 203 36.04 38.06 0.38
CA TYR A 203 37.37 37.47 0.60
C TYR A 203 38.40 38.57 0.36
N ASN A 204 39.03 39.07 1.41
CA ASN A 204 40.30 39.78 1.30
C ASN A 204 41.31 39.17 2.28
N LYS A 205 42.54 39.03 1.76
CA LYS A 205 43.78 38.67 2.46
C LYS A 205 44.16 39.70 3.52
#